data_AF-A0AAW7ZB53-F1
#
_entry.id   AF-A0AAW7ZB53-F1
#
_cell.length_a   1.000
_cell.length_b   1.000
_cell.length_c   1.000
_cell.angle_alpha   90.00
_cell.angle_beta   90.00
_cell.angle_gamma   90.00
#
_symmetry.space_group_name_H-M   'P 1'
#
loop_
_entity.id
_entity.type
_entity.pdbx_description
1 polymer ?
#
loop_
_entity_poly.entity_id
_entity_poly.type
_entity_poly.pdbx_seq_one_letter_code
_entity_poly.pdbx_strand_id
1 'polypeptide(L)'
;MRERDVALVVNRQELFWRIERAMLSMQALGYTPEQIESVLMDVFYQRPQGSYSNEELTPMVRELEKRVVEAKRWILYLNSGSCGLSPITKS
;
A
#
# COMPACT_ATOMS: atom_id res chain seq x y z
N MET A 1 -26.58 8.99 -25.46
CA MET A 1 -26.32 9.03 -24.01
C MET A 1 -24.79 9.01 -23.89
N ARG A 2 -24.16 10.12 -23.51
CA ARG A 2 -22.68 10.23 -23.49
C ARG A 2 -22.17 9.48 -22.26
N GLU A 3 -21.57 8.32 -22.48
CA GLU A 3 -20.76 7.63 -21.48
C GLU A 3 -19.70 8.61 -21.01
N ARG A 4 -19.73 8.85 -19.70
CA ARG A 4 -18.84 9.77 -19.02
C ARG A 4 -17.48 9.08 -18.95
N ASP A 5 -16.61 9.35 -19.91
CA ASP A 5 -15.16 9.34 -19.70
C ASP A 5 -14.82 10.45 -18.70
N VAL A 6 -15.22 10.25 -17.44
CA VAL A 6 -14.63 10.96 -16.32
C VAL A 6 -13.28 10.32 -16.16
N ALA A 7 -12.29 10.86 -16.89
CA ALA A 7 -10.92 10.79 -16.42
C ALA A 7 -10.96 11.26 -14.97
N LEU A 8 -10.90 10.32 -14.03
CA LEU A 8 -10.79 10.57 -12.61
C LEU A 8 -9.50 11.36 -12.44
N VAL A 9 -9.60 12.69 -12.48
CA VAL A 9 -8.50 13.58 -12.12
C VAL A 9 -8.22 13.29 -10.66
N VAL A 10 -7.28 12.38 -10.40
CA VAL A 10 -6.91 12.02 -9.04
C VAL A 10 -6.38 13.28 -8.39
N ASN A 11 -7.07 13.73 -7.35
CA ASN A 11 -6.76 14.98 -6.67
C ASN A 11 -5.41 14.81 -5.97
N ARG A 12 -4.50 15.78 -6.12
CA ARG A 12 -3.17 15.76 -5.49
C ARG A 12 -3.25 15.56 -3.98
N GLN A 13 -4.22 16.19 -3.34
CA GLN A 13 -4.45 16.10 -1.90
C GLN A 13 -4.87 14.68 -1.48
N GLU A 14 -5.67 14.01 -2.31
CA GLU A 14 -6.05 12.62 -2.09
C GLU A 14 -4.83 11.69 -2.15
N LEU A 15 -3.92 11.91 -3.12
CA LEU A 15 -2.68 11.13 -3.22
C LEU A 15 -1.81 11.28 -1.98
N PHE A 16 -1.61 12.52 -1.49
CA PHE A 16 -0.84 12.74 -0.26
C PHE A 16 -1.50 12.12 0.96
N TRP A 17 -2.82 12.28 1.09
CA TRP A 17 -3.56 11.64 2.18
C TRP A 17 -3.43 10.11 2.17
N ARG A 18 -3.43 9.48 0.98
CA ARG A 18 -3.23 8.03 0.85
C ARG A 18 -1.82 7.61 1.27
N ILE A 19 -0.81 8.41 0.98
CA ILE A 19 0.58 8.19 1.43
C ILE A 19 0.65 8.25 2.95
N GLU A 20 0.11 9.31 3.56
CA GLU A 20 0.05 9.47 5.02
C GLU A 20 -0.68 8.28 5.68
N ARG A 21 -1.83 7.90 5.14
CA ARG A 21 -2.60 6.75 5.63
C ARG A 21 -1.81 5.44 5.54
N ALA A 22 -1.04 5.24 4.47
CA ALA A 22 -0.18 4.07 4.33
C ALA A 22 0.94 4.07 5.37
N MET A 23 1.58 5.22 5.62
CA MET A 23 2.59 5.37 6.67
C MET A 23 2.02 5.06 8.06
N LEU A 24 0.86 5.61 8.39
CA LEU A 24 0.16 5.33 9.66
C LEU A 24 -0.20 3.84 9.79
N SER A 25 -0.60 3.20 8.68
CA SER A 25 -0.83 1.75 8.68
C SER A 25 0.45 0.97 8.96
N MET A 26 1.60 1.36 8.40
CA MET A 26 2.88 0.69 8.69
C MET A 26 3.29 0.87 10.15
N GLN A 27 3.10 2.05 10.73
CA GLN A 27 3.34 2.29 12.16
C GLN A 27 2.47 1.37 13.02
N ALA A 28 1.18 1.23 12.68
CA ALA A 28 0.28 0.31 13.38
C ALA A 28 0.66 -1.18 13.23
N LEU A 29 1.42 -1.53 12.20
CA LEU A 29 1.99 -2.87 12.00
C LEU A 29 3.34 -3.05 12.71
N GLY A 30 3.84 -2.02 13.39
CA GLY A 30 5.09 -2.07 14.16
C GLY A 30 6.35 -1.67 13.39
N TYR A 31 6.21 -1.04 12.21
CA TYR A 31 7.38 -0.53 11.48
C TYR A 31 8.01 0.66 12.22
N THR A 32 9.34 0.68 12.31
CA THR A 32 10.08 1.85 12.83
C THR A 32 10.12 2.99 11.81
N PRO A 33 10.42 4.23 12.23
CA PRO A 33 10.56 5.35 11.30
C PRO A 33 11.56 5.08 10.15
N GLU A 34 12.69 4.44 10.44
CA GLU A 34 13.74 4.12 9.47
C GLU A 34 13.27 3.07 8.45
N GLN A 35 12.47 2.10 8.90
CA GLN A 35 11.86 1.10 8.03
C GLN A 35 10.82 1.73 7.10
N ILE A 36 10.00 2.65 7.62
CA ILE A 36 9.03 3.41 6.82
C ILE A 36 9.77 4.26 5.80
N GLU A 37 10.81 4.98 6.20
CA GLU A 37 11.64 5.77 5.29
C GLU A 37 12.23 4.90 4.18
N SER A 38 12.79 3.73 4.52
CA SER A 38 13.32 2.80 3.53
C SER A 38 12.27 2.36 2.50
N VAL A 39 11.05 2.03 2.94
CA VAL A 39 9.94 1.69 2.03
C VAL A 39 9.55 2.87 1.15
N LEU A 40 9.48 4.09 1.70
CA LEU A 40 9.16 5.29 0.92
C LEU A 40 10.25 5.59 -0.11
N MET A 41 11.53 5.45 0.26
CA MET A 41 12.64 5.68 -0.66
C MET A 41 12.67 4.67 -1.81
N ASP A 42 12.31 3.42 -1.54
CA ASP A 42 12.19 2.37 -2.56
C ASP A 42 11.01 2.64 -3.52
N VAL A 43 9.84 2.99 -2.99
CA VAL A 43 8.63 3.24 -3.79
C VAL A 43 8.73 4.54 -4.59
N PHE A 44 9.35 5.58 -4.03
CA PHE A 44 9.45 6.91 -4.62
C PHE A 44 10.86 7.20 -5.15
N TYR A 45 11.63 6.19 -5.53
CA TYR A 45 12.93 6.32 -6.22
C TYR A 45 13.85 7.41 -5.64
N GLN A 46 13.93 7.51 -4.30
CA GLN A 46 14.73 8.51 -3.57
C GLN A 46 14.39 9.98 -3.90
N ARG A 47 13.20 10.25 -4.42
CA ARG A 47 12.72 11.58 -4.75
C ARG A 47 11.56 11.99 -3.87
N PRO A 48 11.44 13.30 -3.53
CA PRO A 48 10.28 13.81 -2.82
C PRO A 48 8.99 13.56 -3.60
N GLN A 49 7.91 13.20 -2.91
CA GLN A 49 6.61 12.91 -3.52
C GLN A 49 6.00 14.16 -4.19
N GLY A 50 6.41 15.35 -3.75
CA GLY A 50 6.10 16.64 -4.39
C GLY A 50 6.65 16.78 -5.82
N SER A 51 7.69 16.03 -6.19
CA SER A 51 8.37 16.15 -7.48
C SER A 51 7.71 15.39 -8.64
N TYR A 52 6.74 14.52 -8.35
CA TYR A 52 6.01 13.74 -9.35
C TYR A 52 4.77 14.49 -9.85
N SER A 53 4.38 14.24 -11.09
CA SER A 53 3.03 14.54 -11.57
C SER A 53 2.00 13.60 -10.93
N ASN A 54 0.71 13.93 -11.03
CA ASN A 54 -0.34 13.05 -10.47
C ASN A 54 -0.40 11.70 -11.19
N GLU A 55 -0.09 11.69 -12.49
CA GLU A 55 -0.07 10.49 -13.32
C GLU A 55 1.06 9.55 -12.92
N GLU A 56 2.25 10.09 -12.61
CA GLU A 56 3.39 9.32 -12.10
C GLU A 56 3.18 8.87 -10.65
N LEU A 57 2.60 9.73 -9.80
CA LEU A 57 2.44 9.46 -8.38
C LEU A 57 1.37 8.40 -8.11
N THR A 58 0.30 8.36 -8.92
CA THR A 58 -0.81 7.42 -8.75
C THR A 58 -0.38 5.95 -8.69
N PRO A 59 0.40 5.39 -9.64
CA PRO A 59 0.85 4.01 -9.57
C PRO A 59 1.79 3.76 -8.39
N MET A 60 2.62 4.72 -7.99
CA MET A 60 3.52 4.59 -6.84
C MET A 60 2.73 4.49 -5.52
N VAL A 61 1.69 5.31 -5.36
CA VAL A 61 0.79 5.24 -4.19
C VAL A 61 0.06 3.90 -4.14
N ARG A 62 -0.37 3.36 -5.29
CA ARG A 62 -0.98 2.02 -5.35
C ARG A 62 0.00 0.92 -4.92
N GLU A 63 1.26 1.02 -5.33
CA GLU A 63 2.30 0.07 -4.92
C GLU A 63 2.56 0.16 -3.41
N LEU A 64 2.63 1.37 -2.84
CA LEU A 64 2.76 1.58 -1.40
C LEU A 64 1.62 0.92 -0.63
N GLU A 65 0.37 1.15 -1.05
CA GLU A 65 -0.81 0.56 -0.43
C GLU A 65 -0.83 -0.97 -0.55
N LYS A 66 -0.40 -1.51 -1.70
CA LYS A 66 -0.29 -2.96 -1.91
C LYS A 66 0.65 -3.60 -0.90
N ARG A 67 1.85 -3.03 -0.70
CA ARG A 67 2.82 -3.54 0.28
C ARG A 67 2.26 -3.53 1.70
N VAL A 68 1.52 -2.49 2.07
CA VAL A 68 0.82 -2.42 3.37
C VAL A 68 -0.22 -3.54 3.50
N VAL A 69 -1.00 -3.80 2.46
CA VAL A 69 -2.00 -4.88 2.46
C VAL A 69 -1.32 -6.25 2.58
N GLU A 70 -0.22 -6.48 1.87
CA GLU A 70 0.55 -7.72 1.96
C GLU A 70 1.12 -7.92 3.37
N ALA A 71 1.71 -6.88 3.97
CA ALA A 71 2.19 -6.94 5.35
C ALA A 71 1.07 -7.28 6.35
N LYS A 72 -0.10 -6.66 6.21
CA LYS A 72 -1.30 -6.99 7.02
C LYS A 72 -1.70 -8.47 6.87
N ARG A 73 -1.70 -9.00 5.64
CA ARG A 73 -2.02 -10.41 5.37
C ARG A 73 -1.01 -11.36 6.00
N TRP A 74 0.28 -11.05 5.90
CA TRP A 74 1.33 -11.85 6.52
C TRP A 74 1.19 -11.88 8.03
N ILE A 75 0.94 -10.73 8.67
CA ILE A 75 0.70 -10.66 10.11
C ILE A 75 -0.53 -11.48 10.51
N LEU A 76 -1.63 -11.39 9.76
CA LEU A 76 -2.81 -12.22 10.01
C LEU A 76 -2.49 -13.71 9.86
N TYR A 77 -1.75 -14.11 8.82
CA TYR A 77 -1.35 -15.50 8.61
C TYR A 77 -0.49 -16.03 9.76
N LEU A 78 0.53 -15.26 10.16
CA LEU A 78 1.43 -15.61 11.26
C LEU A 78 0.71 -15.63 12.62
N ASN A 79 -0.22 -14.71 12.86
CA ASN A 79 -0.97 -14.63 14.12
C ASN A 79 -2.19 -15.55 14.18
N SER A 80 -2.69 -16.04 13.04
CA SER A 80 -3.83 -16.97 13.01
C SER A 80 -3.49 -18.37 13.51
N GLY A 81 -2.22 -18.62 13.85
CA GLY A 81 -1.70 -19.96 14.04
C GLY A 81 -1.84 -20.76 12.73
N SER A 82 -1.20 -21.92 12.66
CA SER A 82 -1.55 -22.90 11.63
C SER A 82 -3.00 -23.29 11.84
N CYS A 83 -3.95 -22.58 11.22
CA CYS A 83 -5.30 -23.07 11.12
C CYS A 83 -5.17 -24.38 10.35
N GLY A 84 -5.31 -25.50 11.07
CA GLY A 84 -4.99 -26.84 10.62
C GLY A 84 -5.86 -27.23 9.44
N LEU A 85 -5.52 -26.73 8.25
CA LEU A 85 -5.97 -27.25 6.99
C LEU A 85 -5.21 -28.56 6.78
N SER A 86 -5.61 -29.57 7.56
CA SER A 86 -5.30 -30.95 7.24
C SER A 86 -5.70 -31.15 5.78
N PRO A 87 -4.79 -31.63 4.91
CA PRO A 87 -5.18 -31.95 3.55
C PRO A 87 -6.33 -32.94 3.63
N ILE A 88 -7.43 -32.65 2.92
CA ILE A 88 -8.51 -33.62 2.74
C ILE A 88 -7.89 -34.79 1.99
N THR A 89 -7.41 -35.79 2.74
CA THR A 89 -7.09 -37.11 2.21
C THR A 89 -8.43 -37.68 1.74
N LYS A 90 -8.64 -37.63 0.42
CA LYS A 90 -9.69 -38.39 -0.24
C LYS A 90 -9.42 -39.87 0.06
N SER A 91 -10.25 -40.47 0.92
CA SER A 91 -10.50 -41.91 0.91
C SER A 91 -11.41 -42.27 -0.24
#